data_AF-A0A142JHR9-F1
#
_entry.id   AF-A0A142JHR9-F1
#
_cell.length_a   1.000
_cell.length_b   1.000
_cell.length_c   1.000
_cell.angle_alpha   90.00
_cell.angle_beta   90.00
_cell.angle_gamma   90.00
#
_symmetry.space_group_name_H-M   'P 1'
#
loop_
_entity.id
_entity.type
_entity.pdbx_description
1 polymer ?
#
loop_
_entity_poly.entity_id
_entity_poly.type
_entity_poly.pdbx_seq_one_letter_code
_entity_poly.pdbx_strand_id
1 'polypeptide(L)'
;MTQRPLTPRGHQHAEAFCLMRYSCGCGHSEIIWNSRDGVTAFTVPCPSCGDRMGLKHVNWGADFCAPNHKPHFGQRVWIGMTEERATTLAMRRIAEVKTRYGDELSDRLAGIVKDIWREGETPDLRVQGADYHHPEA
;
A
#
# COMPACT_ATOMS: atom_id res chain seq x y z
N MET A 1 15.84 -20.46 -6.67
CA MET A 1 14.65 -19.71 -7.10
C MET A 1 14.96 -19.12 -8.47
N THR A 2 14.16 -19.43 -9.49
CA THR A 2 14.36 -18.90 -10.85
C THR A 2 13.97 -17.42 -10.84
N GLN A 3 14.91 -16.51 -11.11
CA GLN A 3 14.61 -15.08 -11.18
C GLN A 3 13.57 -14.84 -12.29
N ARG A 4 12.50 -14.13 -11.95
CA ARG A 4 11.49 -13.71 -12.92
C ARG A 4 12.15 -12.74 -13.90
N PRO A 5 11.91 -12.84 -15.21
CA PRO A 5 12.45 -11.87 -16.16
C PRO A 5 11.95 -10.47 -15.83
N LEU A 6 12.84 -9.48 -15.94
CA LEU A 6 12.49 -8.08 -15.75
C LEU A 6 11.49 -7.62 -16.81
N THR A 7 10.70 -6.62 -16.47
CA THR A 7 9.86 -5.87 -17.41
C THR A 7 10.71 -5.13 -18.44
N PRO A 8 10.14 -4.63 -19.55
CA PRO A 8 10.85 -3.78 -20.50
C PRO A 8 11.48 -2.51 -19.90
N ARG A 9 11.03 -2.12 -18.69
CA ARG A 9 11.57 -0.97 -17.93
C ARG A 9 12.69 -1.36 -16.96
N GLY A 10 13.11 -2.63 -16.91
CA GLY A 10 14.15 -3.11 -16.01
C GLY A 10 13.69 -3.36 -14.57
N HIS A 11 12.39 -3.35 -14.31
CA HIS A 11 11.80 -3.60 -12.98
C HIS A 11 11.25 -5.03 -12.88
N GLN A 12 11.12 -5.56 -11.66
CA GLN A 12 10.48 -6.85 -11.40
C GLN A 12 8.97 -6.79 -11.65
N HIS A 13 8.35 -5.64 -11.39
CA HIS A 13 6.90 -5.45 -11.49
C HIS A 13 6.52 -4.37 -12.53
N ALA A 14 5.42 -4.61 -13.25
CA ALA A 14 4.94 -3.66 -14.25
C ALA A 14 4.40 -2.36 -13.63
N GLU A 15 3.94 -2.40 -12.40
CA GLU A 15 3.43 -1.23 -11.67
C GLU A 15 4.53 -0.51 -10.87
N ALA A 16 5.79 -0.95 -10.99
CA ALA A 16 6.91 -0.32 -10.33
C ALA A 16 6.99 1.16 -10.72
N PHE A 17 7.11 2.03 -9.72
CA PHE A 17 7.26 3.47 -9.93
C PHE A 17 6.11 4.14 -10.68
N CYS A 18 4.94 3.51 -10.76
CA CYS A 18 3.82 4.02 -11.55
C CYS A 18 2.92 4.98 -10.76
N LEU A 19 2.47 6.03 -11.45
CA LEU A 19 1.31 6.83 -11.06
C LEU A 19 0.04 6.14 -11.58
N MET A 20 -0.85 5.78 -10.66
CA MET A 20 -2.01 4.96 -10.94
C MET A 20 -3.29 5.67 -10.51
N ARG A 21 -4.34 5.58 -11.32
CA ARG A 21 -5.62 6.23 -11.02
C ARG A 21 -6.52 5.34 -10.18
N TYR A 22 -7.01 5.87 -9.07
CA TYR A 22 -8.02 5.23 -8.24
C TYR A 22 -9.31 6.03 -8.26
N SER A 23 -10.44 5.35 -8.40
CA SER A 23 -11.77 5.98 -8.43
C SER A 23 -12.77 5.22 -7.58
N CYS A 24 -13.66 5.96 -6.90
CA CYS A 24 -14.73 5.44 -6.06
C CYS A 24 -16.10 5.80 -6.62
N GLY A 25 -17.10 4.96 -6.37
CA GLY A 25 -18.50 5.22 -6.75
C GLY A 25 -19.10 6.47 -6.10
N CYS A 26 -18.50 7.01 -5.04
CA CYS A 26 -18.92 8.28 -4.42
C CYS A 26 -18.46 9.53 -5.18
N GLY A 27 -17.70 9.38 -6.27
CA GLY A 27 -17.15 10.48 -7.08
C GLY A 27 -15.72 10.87 -6.71
N HIS A 28 -15.17 10.39 -5.59
CA HIS A 28 -13.76 10.61 -5.26
C HIS A 28 -12.84 9.91 -6.29
N SER A 29 -11.83 10.63 -6.77
CA SER A 29 -10.76 10.08 -7.61
C SER A 29 -9.43 10.73 -7.27
N GLU A 30 -8.36 9.95 -7.38
CA GLU A 30 -7.00 10.41 -7.08
C GLU A 30 -5.96 9.62 -7.86
N ILE A 31 -4.73 10.12 -7.85
CA ILE A 31 -3.55 9.41 -8.36
C ILE A 31 -2.70 8.98 -7.17
N ILE A 32 -2.46 7.68 -7.05
CA ILE A 32 -1.57 7.09 -6.05
C ILE A 32 -0.27 6.69 -6.75
N TRP A 33 0.87 7.08 -6.17
CA TRP A 33 2.18 6.69 -6.68
C TRP A 33 2.68 5.41 -6.02
N ASN A 34 3.18 4.44 -6.78
CA ASN A 34 3.93 3.32 -6.24
C ASN A 34 5.42 3.65 -6.17
N SER A 35 5.96 4.01 -5.01
CA SER A 35 7.38 4.40 -4.89
C SER A 35 8.34 3.20 -4.84
N ARG A 36 7.89 2.02 -5.27
CA ARG A 36 8.59 0.73 -5.10
C ARG A 36 8.65 -0.04 -6.41
N ASP A 37 9.54 -1.01 -6.46
CA ASP A 37 9.48 -2.13 -7.40
C ASP A 37 8.75 -3.31 -6.75
N GLY A 38 7.43 -3.17 -6.57
CA GLY A 38 6.60 -4.14 -5.87
C GLY A 38 5.14 -4.01 -6.26
N VAL A 39 4.33 -5.02 -5.93
CA VAL A 39 2.90 -5.01 -6.28
C VAL A 39 2.07 -4.06 -5.42
N THR A 40 0.99 -3.51 -5.96
CA THR A 40 0.04 -2.65 -5.24
C THR A 40 -1.34 -3.29 -5.12
N ALA A 41 -2.15 -2.80 -4.19
CA ALA A 41 -3.48 -3.35 -3.96
C ALA A 41 -4.48 -2.82 -4.99
N PHE A 42 -5.33 -3.69 -5.55
CA PHE A 42 -6.37 -3.29 -6.50
C PHE A 42 -7.40 -2.31 -5.93
N THR A 43 -7.56 -2.30 -4.62
CA THR A 43 -8.56 -1.47 -3.92
C THR A 43 -8.03 -0.94 -2.61
N VAL A 44 -8.47 0.26 -2.23
CA VAL A 44 -8.12 0.90 -0.96
C VAL A 44 -9.34 1.59 -0.34
N PRO A 45 -9.30 1.88 0.97
CA PRO A 45 -10.35 2.67 1.61
C PRO A 45 -10.49 4.05 0.97
N CYS A 46 -11.74 4.47 0.75
CA CYS A 46 -12.06 5.81 0.29
C CYS A 46 -12.11 6.79 1.47
N PRO A 47 -11.26 7.83 1.50
CA PRO A 47 -11.26 8.81 2.59
C PRO A 47 -12.51 9.69 2.59
N SER A 48 -13.20 9.83 1.45
CA SER A 48 -14.38 10.70 1.34
C SER A 48 -15.66 10.06 1.87
N CYS A 49 -15.89 8.76 1.62
CA CYS A 49 -17.13 8.09 2.07
C CYS A 49 -16.91 6.99 3.11
N GLY A 50 -15.66 6.64 3.43
CA GLY A 50 -15.33 5.62 4.43
C GLY A 50 -15.51 4.17 3.96
N ASP A 51 -15.91 3.92 2.71
CA ASP A 51 -15.96 2.57 2.15
C ASP A 51 -14.55 1.94 2.15
N ARG A 52 -14.40 0.82 2.85
CA ARG A 52 -13.13 0.10 3.03
C ARG A 52 -12.52 -0.42 1.72
N MET A 53 -13.33 -0.59 0.68
CA MET A 53 -12.91 -1.03 -0.66
C MET A 53 -13.35 -0.04 -1.74
N GLY A 54 -13.62 1.21 -1.33
CA GLY A 54 -14.31 2.19 -2.17
C GLY A 54 -13.49 2.64 -3.37
N LEU A 55 -12.19 2.86 -3.20
CA LEU A 55 -11.30 3.27 -4.28
C LEU A 55 -10.74 2.05 -4.99
N LYS A 56 -10.93 1.98 -6.31
CA LYS A 56 -10.44 0.89 -7.15
C LYS A 56 -9.45 1.43 -8.17
N HIS A 57 -8.37 0.71 -8.44
CA HIS A 57 -7.45 1.02 -9.53
C HIS A 57 -8.19 0.87 -10.87
N VAL A 58 -8.23 1.95 -11.63
CA VAL A 58 -8.94 2.06 -12.91
C VAL A 58 -8.02 2.54 -14.01
N ASN A 59 -8.40 2.27 -15.26
CA ASN A 59 -7.68 2.71 -16.46
C ASN A 59 -6.19 2.30 -16.47
N TRP A 60 -5.92 1.01 -16.29
CA TRP A 60 -4.57 0.48 -16.07
C TRP A 60 -3.63 0.75 -17.26
N GLY A 61 -4.19 0.88 -18.47
CA GLY A 61 -3.42 1.24 -19.68
C GLY A 61 -2.90 2.69 -19.68
N ALA A 62 -3.36 3.53 -18.75
CA ALA A 62 -2.92 4.91 -18.58
C ALA A 62 -1.98 5.11 -17.38
N ASP A 63 -1.54 4.01 -16.74
CA ASP A 63 -0.52 4.09 -15.69
C ASP A 63 0.78 4.66 -16.27
N PHE A 64 1.40 5.59 -15.55
CA PHE A 64 2.58 6.31 -16.03
C PHE A 64 3.79 6.02 -15.15
N CYS A 65 4.87 5.51 -15.74
CA CYS A 65 6.13 5.26 -15.04
C CYS A 65 6.83 6.58 -14.67
N ALA A 66 7.01 6.84 -13.38
CA ALA A 66 7.67 8.04 -12.89
C ALA A 66 8.63 7.69 -11.73
N PRO A 67 9.82 7.12 -12.02
CA PRO A 67 10.80 6.74 -11.00
C PRO A 67 11.35 7.92 -10.21
N ASN A 68 11.35 9.11 -10.79
CA ASN A 68 11.83 10.35 -10.16
C ASN A 68 10.66 11.23 -9.65
N HIS A 69 9.46 10.66 -9.48
CA HIS A 69 8.30 11.41 -8.98
C HIS A 69 8.56 11.91 -7.57
N LYS A 70 8.14 13.15 -7.30
CA LYS A 70 8.19 13.76 -5.96
C LYS A 70 6.76 14.00 -5.50
N PRO A 71 6.27 13.25 -4.51
CA PRO A 71 4.88 13.36 -4.11
C PRO A 71 4.60 14.71 -3.46
N HIS A 72 3.48 15.34 -3.79
CA HIS A 72 3.08 16.57 -3.12
C HIS A 72 2.48 16.28 -1.73
N PHE A 73 2.43 17.29 -0.85
CA PHE A 73 1.74 17.17 0.45
C PHE A 73 0.30 16.66 0.26
N GLY A 74 -0.10 15.69 1.07
CA GLY A 74 -1.40 15.04 1.00
C GLY A 74 -1.53 13.95 -0.08
N GLN A 75 -0.53 13.77 -0.96
CA GLN A 75 -0.56 12.67 -1.94
C GLN A 75 -0.43 11.32 -1.24
N ARG A 76 -1.26 10.36 -1.64
CA ARG A 76 -1.09 8.97 -1.21
C ARG A 76 -0.02 8.24 -2.03
N VAL A 77 0.80 7.47 -1.33
CA VAL A 77 1.97 6.77 -1.87
C VAL A 77 2.01 5.36 -1.31
N TRP A 78 2.26 4.38 -2.18
CA TRP A 78 2.60 3.02 -1.76
C TRP A 78 4.09 2.94 -1.45
N ILE A 79 4.40 2.68 -0.18
CA ILE A 79 5.77 2.50 0.31
C ILE A 79 5.98 1.06 0.78
N GLY A 80 7.23 0.72 1.10
CA GLY A 80 7.57 -0.59 1.63
C GLY A 80 7.06 -0.70 3.06
N MET A 81 6.36 -1.79 3.38
CA MET A 81 5.95 -2.05 4.75
C MET A 81 7.16 -2.06 5.68
N THR A 82 7.14 -1.24 6.72
CA THR A 82 8.14 -1.32 7.79
C THR A 82 7.72 -2.35 8.81
N GLU A 83 8.68 -2.94 9.52
CA GLU A 83 8.38 -3.89 10.60
C GLU A 83 7.57 -3.24 11.73
N GLU A 84 7.86 -1.98 12.07
CA GLU A 84 7.10 -1.19 13.05
C GLU A 84 5.64 -1.03 12.62
N ARG A 85 5.42 -0.73 11.33
CA ARG A 85 4.07 -0.60 10.78
C ARG A 85 3.35 -1.94 10.78
N ALA A 86 4.02 -3.02 10.36
CA ALA A 86 3.47 -4.36 10.41
C ALA A 86 3.07 -4.76 11.83
N THR A 87 3.87 -4.40 12.83
CA THR A 87 3.57 -4.59 14.26
C THR A 87 2.30 -3.85 14.67
N THR A 88 2.18 -2.58 14.31
CA THR A 88 0.98 -1.77 14.60
C THR A 88 -0.27 -2.40 13.97
N LEU A 89 -0.18 -2.84 12.71
CA LEU A 89 -1.30 -3.48 12.01
C LEU A 89 -1.66 -4.84 12.62
N ALA A 90 -0.66 -5.63 13.01
CA ALA A 90 -0.87 -6.92 13.67
C ALA A 90 -1.58 -6.76 15.02
N MET A 91 -1.13 -5.81 15.86
CA MET A 91 -1.77 -5.52 17.14
C MET A 91 -3.22 -5.06 16.97
N ARG A 92 -3.47 -4.16 16.00
CA ARG A 92 -4.83 -3.73 15.68
C ARG A 92 -5.71 -4.92 15.26
N ARG A 93 -5.18 -5.81 14.43
CA ARG A 93 -5.92 -7.00 13.97
C ARG A 93 -6.27 -7.94 15.12
N ILE A 94 -5.33 -8.18 16.04
CA ILE A 94 -5.56 -8.98 17.26
C ILE A 94 -6.66 -8.35 18.11
N ALA A 95 -6.59 -7.03 18.36
CA ALA A 95 -7.60 -6.32 19.13
C ALA A 95 -9.00 -6.40 18.48
N GLU A 96 -9.09 -6.26 17.16
CA GLU A 96 -10.35 -6.42 16.41
C GLU A 96 -10.92 -7.84 16.52
N VAL A 97 -10.07 -8.86 16.43
CA VAL A 97 -10.48 -10.27 16.57
C VAL A 97 -10.98 -10.56 17.99
N LYS A 98 -10.24 -10.13 19.01
CA LYS A 98 -10.66 -10.25 20.41
C LYS A 98 -11.99 -9.57 20.67
N THR A 99 -12.17 -8.35 20.17
CA THR A 99 -13.42 -7.59 20.33
C THR A 99 -14.60 -8.29 19.65
N ARG A 100 -14.38 -8.87 18.47
CA ARG A 100 -15.46 -9.43 17.65
C ARG A 100 -15.81 -10.88 17.98
N TYR A 101 -14.84 -11.67 18.43
CA TYR A 101 -14.98 -13.12 18.60
C TYR A 101 -14.59 -13.61 19.99
N GLY A 102 -13.96 -12.78 20.82
CA GLY A 102 -13.46 -13.18 22.14
C GLY A 102 -12.12 -13.91 22.13
N ASP A 103 -11.57 -14.19 20.94
CA ASP A 103 -10.32 -14.93 20.79
C ASP A 103 -9.09 -14.07 21.18
N GLU A 104 -8.24 -14.60 22.05
CA GLU A 104 -6.94 -14.00 22.39
C GLU A 104 -5.86 -14.57 21.47
N LEU A 105 -5.22 -13.69 20.70
CA LEU A 105 -4.22 -14.06 19.70
C LEU A 105 -2.85 -13.39 19.95
N SER A 106 -2.62 -12.86 21.16
CA SER A 106 -1.36 -12.22 21.56
C SER A 106 -0.12 -13.07 21.23
N ASP A 107 -0.21 -14.38 21.47
CA ASP A 107 0.91 -15.31 21.30
C ASP A 107 1.26 -15.53 19.81
N ARG A 108 0.38 -15.12 18.90
CA ARG A 108 0.58 -15.19 17.44
C ARG A 108 1.15 -13.91 16.85
N LEU A 109 1.40 -12.87 17.66
CA LEU A 109 1.82 -11.55 17.18
C LEU A 109 3.01 -11.65 16.23
N ALA A 110 4.10 -12.32 16.61
CA ALA A 110 5.31 -12.42 15.80
C ALA A 110 5.05 -13.05 14.42
N GLY A 111 4.20 -14.08 14.35
CA GLY A 111 3.83 -14.71 13.09
C GLY A 111 3.01 -13.78 12.20
N ILE A 112 2.06 -13.06 12.79
CA ILE A 112 1.22 -12.09 12.05
C ILE A 112 2.08 -10.92 11.54
N VAL A 113 3.03 -10.42 12.35
CA VAL A 113 3.97 -9.38 11.92
C VAL A 113 4.79 -9.86 10.72
N LYS A 114 5.34 -11.07 10.80
CA LYS A 114 6.10 -11.66 9.69
C LYS A 114 5.27 -11.77 8.41
N ASP A 115 4.02 -12.20 8.52
CA ASP A 115 3.11 -12.37 7.38
C ASP A 115 2.71 -11.03 6.75
N ILE A 116 2.53 -9.98 7.56
CA ILE A 116 2.22 -8.62 7.09
C ILE A 116 3.46 -7.96 6.49
N TRP A 117 4.63 -8.10 7.12
CA TRP A 117 5.84 -7.40 6.71
C TRP A 117 6.46 -7.98 5.44
N ARG A 118 6.62 -9.31 5.37
CA ARG A 118 7.34 -10.04 4.30
C ARG A 118 8.61 -9.31 3.84
N GLU A 119 9.48 -8.99 4.79
CA GLU A 119 10.78 -8.36 4.52
C GLU A 119 10.67 -7.02 3.75
N GLY A 120 9.52 -6.35 3.85
CA GLY A 120 9.25 -5.06 3.22
C GLY A 120 8.64 -5.12 1.83
N GLU A 121 8.38 -6.33 1.31
CA GLU A 121 7.78 -6.51 -0.02
C GLU A 121 6.31 -6.06 -0.07
N THR A 122 5.59 -6.12 1.06
CA THR A 122 4.17 -5.78 1.07
C THR A 122 3.92 -4.28 0.95
N PRO A 123 2.82 -3.87 0.28
CA PRO A 123 2.41 -2.47 0.20
C PRO A 123 1.90 -1.93 1.52
N ASP A 124 2.38 -0.74 1.89
CA ASP A 124 1.75 0.13 2.87
C ASP A 124 1.35 1.45 2.21
N LEU A 125 0.09 1.86 2.38
CA LEU A 125 -0.42 3.11 1.82
C LEU A 125 -0.24 4.23 2.83
N ARG A 126 0.47 5.28 2.44
CA ARG A 126 0.78 6.43 3.30
C ARG A 126 0.50 7.73 2.61
N VAL A 127 0.42 8.80 3.40
CA VAL A 127 0.10 10.16 2.99
C VAL A 127 1.34 11.03 3.20
N GLN A 128 1.87 11.57 2.11
CA GLN A 128 3.01 12.49 2.14
C GLN A 128 2.70 13.70 3.03
N GLY A 129 3.60 13.97 3.98
CA GLY A 129 3.50 15.08 4.93
C GLY A 129 2.57 14.86 6.12
N ALA A 130 1.91 13.70 6.21
CA ALA A 130 1.12 13.34 7.38
C ALA A 130 1.73 12.15 8.13
N ASP A 131 1.87 11.02 7.45
CA ASP A 131 2.33 9.77 8.07
C ASP A 131 3.46 9.07 7.27
N TYR A 132 3.98 9.79 6.27
CA TYR A 132 5.17 9.50 5.49
C TYR A 132 5.82 10.80 5.00
N HIS A 133 7.15 10.82 4.90
CA HIS A 133 7.91 11.94 4.36
C HIS A 133 8.93 11.41 3.34
N HIS A 134 8.66 11.63 2.05
CA HIS A 134 9.63 11.37 0.99
C HIS A 134 10.81 12.35 1.13
N PRO A 135 12.07 11.87 1.16
CA PRO A 135 13.23 12.71 1.48
C PRO A 135 13.43 13.94 0.58
N GLU A 136 12.94 13.87 -0.65
CA GLU A 136 13.12 14.91 -1.67
C GLU A 136 11.84 15.68 -2.04
N ALA A 137 10.75 15.46 -1.30
CA ALA A 137 9.44 16.09 -1.54
C ALA A 137 9.28 17.43 -0.78
#